data_AF-A0A963IF83-F1
#
_entry.id   AF-A0A963IF83-F1
#
_cell.length_a   1.000
_cell.length_b   1.000
_cell.length_c   1.000
_cell.angle_alpha   90.00
_cell.angle_beta   90.00
_cell.angle_gamma   90.00
#
_symmetry.space_group_name_H-M   'P 1'
#
loop_
_entity.id
_entity.type
_entity.pdbx_description
1 polymer ?
#
loop_
_entity_poly.entity_id
_entity_poly.type
_entity_poly.pdbx_seq_one_letter_code
_entity_poly.pdbx_strand_id
1 'polypeptide(L)'
;MLNALTLLLVCQLIGEVITRALVLPVPGPVLGMVLLLLILIIRGGPGDTLKHTANGLLGHLSLLFVPAGTGIMLHAERLENEWLPLLAALVVSTLVTLAVSAAVLHLLVRRRQQKP
;
A
#
# COMPACT_ATOMS: atom_id res chain seq x y z
N MET A 1 19.14 11.52 4.91
CA MET A 1 17.69 11.73 4.76
C MET A 1 17.31 12.06 3.32
N LEU A 2 17.88 13.11 2.71
CA LEU A 2 17.57 13.49 1.32
C LEU A 2 17.70 12.33 0.32
N ASN A 3 18.82 11.61 0.29
CA ASN A 3 19.00 10.47 -0.63
C ASN A 3 17.89 9.40 -0.50
N ALA A 4 17.48 9.10 0.73
CA ALA A 4 16.41 8.12 0.97
C ALA A 4 15.04 8.66 0.54
N LEU A 5 14.75 9.93 0.82
CA LEU A 5 13.51 10.58 0.39
C LEU A 5 13.44 10.67 -1.15
N THR A 6 14.53 11.06 -1.80
CA THR A 6 14.65 11.08 -3.26
C THR A 6 14.43 9.70 -3.85
N LEU A 7 15.03 8.65 -3.27
CA LEU A 7 14.78 7.28 -3.72
C LEU A 7 13.31 6.90 -3.64
N LEU A 8 12.64 7.19 -2.51
CA LEU A 8 11.21 6.92 -2.32
C LEU A 8 10.37 7.68 -3.36
N LEU A 9 10.61 8.99 -3.52
CA LEU A 9 9.86 9.85 -4.44
C LEU A 9 10.12 9.51 -5.91
N VAL A 10 11.33 9.12 -6.28
CA VAL A 10 11.65 8.69 -7.65
C VAL A 10 10.97 7.37 -7.96
N CYS A 11 10.99 6.40 -7.04
CA CYS A 11 10.27 5.14 -7.25
C CYS A 11 8.75 5.39 -7.39
N GLN A 12 8.19 6.24 -6.53
CA GLN A 12 6.81 6.70 -6.58
C GLN A 12 6.48 7.37 -7.93
N LEU A 13 7.31 8.30 -8.39
CA LEU A 13 7.11 9.04 -9.63
C LEU A 13 7.20 8.12 -10.85
N ILE A 14 8.17 7.20 -10.89
CA ILE A 14 8.28 6.22 -11.96
C ILE A 14 7.03 5.32 -12.00
N GLY A 15 6.56 4.85 -10.83
CA GLY A 15 5.32 4.09 -10.73
C GLY A 15 4.10 4.87 -11.26
N GLU A 16 3.99 6.14 -10.90
CA GLU A 16 2.93 7.04 -11.39
C GLU A 16 3.02 7.25 -12.91
N VAL A 17 4.21 7.49 -13.45
CA VAL A 17 4.42 7.67 -14.89
C VAL A 17 4.05 6.40 -15.66
N ILE A 18 4.47 5.22 -15.19
CA ILE A 18 4.16 3.96 -15.86
C ILE A 18 2.67 3.65 -15.79
N THR A 19 2.05 3.78 -14.61
CA THR A 19 0.61 3.52 -14.45
C THR A 19 -0.24 4.43 -15.33
N ARG A 20 0.12 5.71 -15.45
CA ARG A 20 -0.55 6.66 -16.35
C ARG A 20 -0.27 6.38 -17.82
N ALA A 21 0.96 6.07 -18.19
CA ALA A 21 1.34 5.81 -19.58
C ALA A 21 0.70 4.52 -20.13
N LEU A 22 0.58 3.48 -19.31
CA LEU A 22 -0.01 2.19 -19.68
C LEU A 22 -1.48 2.04 -19.30
N VAL A 23 -2.08 3.08 -18.68
CA VAL A 23 -3.48 3.09 -18.21
C VAL A 23 -3.80 1.87 -17.34
N LEU A 24 -2.91 1.57 -16.39
CA LEU A 24 -3.05 0.40 -15.53
C LEU A 24 -4.13 0.65 -14.45
N PRO A 25 -4.96 -0.36 -14.11
CA PRO A 25 -6.00 -0.24 -13.08
C PRO A 25 -5.41 -0.38 -11.66
N VAL A 26 -4.23 0.19 -11.42
CA VAL A 26 -3.57 0.20 -10.11
C VAL A 26 -3.02 1.60 -9.82
N PRO A 27 -3.06 2.08 -8.56
CA PRO A 27 -2.45 3.35 -8.21
C PRO A 27 -0.94 3.33 -8.45
N GLY A 28 -0.39 4.43 -8.99
CA GLY A 28 1.06 4.62 -9.15
C GLY A 28 1.91 4.30 -7.92
N PRO A 29 1.48 4.66 -6.68
CA PRO A 29 2.21 4.26 -5.49
C PRO A 29 2.45 2.76 -5.32
N VAL A 30 1.49 1.93 -5.72
CA VAL A 30 1.61 0.47 -5.59
C VAL A 30 2.74 -0.02 -6.51
N LEU A 31 2.79 0.49 -7.74
CA LEU A 31 3.87 0.16 -8.68
C LEU A 31 5.23 0.69 -8.21
N GLY A 32 5.26 1.88 -7.60
CA GLY A 32 6.46 2.43 -6.98
C GLY A 32 6.99 1.56 -5.83
N MET A 33 6.11 0.95 -5.03
CA MET A 33 6.50 -0.02 -3.99
C MET A 33 7.11 -1.29 -4.58
N VAL A 34 6.52 -1.83 -5.66
CA VAL A 34 7.08 -2.99 -6.38
C VAL A 34 8.47 -2.67 -6.92
N LEU A 35 8.64 -1.50 -7.54
CA LEU A 35 9.93 -1.05 -8.04
C LEU A 35 10.97 -0.90 -6.91
N LEU A 36 10.59 -0.28 -5.79
CA LEU A 36 11.45 -0.15 -4.63
C LEU A 36 11.86 -1.52 -4.09
N LEU A 37 10.92 -2.47 -4.00
CA LEU A 37 11.20 -3.84 -3.58
C LEU A 37 12.23 -4.51 -4.48
N LEU A 38 12.09 -4.40 -5.81
CA LEU A 38 13.06 -4.95 -6.76
C LEU A 38 14.46 -4.36 -6.55
N ILE A 39 14.55 -3.03 -6.36
CA ILE A 39 15.81 -2.35 -6.05
C ILE A 39 16.41 -2.89 -4.74
N LEU A 40 15.60 -3.08 -3.71
CA LEU A 40 16.07 -3.59 -2.42
C LEU A 40 16.52 -5.06 -2.50
N ILE A 41 15.86 -5.90 -3.30
CA ILE A 41 16.28 -7.28 -3.54
C ILE A 41 17.67 -7.28 -4.20
N ILE A 42 17.85 -6.50 -5.27
CA ILE A 42 19.13 -6.41 -5.99
C ILE A 42 20.24 -5.86 -5.08
N ARG A 43 19.92 -4.90 -4.21
CA ARG A 43 20.88 -4.25 -3.31
C ARG A 43 21.15 -5.03 -2.01
N GLY A 44 20.46 -6.14 -1.76
CA GLY A 44 20.59 -6.91 -0.51
C GLY A 44 19.94 -6.27 0.71
N GLY A 45 19.01 -5.32 0.52
CA GLY A 45 18.16 -4.77 1.58
C GLY A 45 18.23 -3.23 1.77
N PRO A 46 17.41 -2.71 2.70
CA PRO A 46 17.36 -1.29 2.99
C PRO A 46 18.54 -0.86 3.88
N GLY A 47 19.25 0.19 3.46
CA GLY A 47 20.27 0.82 4.31
C GLY A 47 19.65 1.62 5.46
N ASP A 48 20.42 1.91 6.50
CA ASP A 48 19.91 2.53 7.74
C ASP A 48 19.28 3.91 7.50
N THR A 49 19.83 4.70 6.57
CA THR A 49 19.25 5.99 6.19
C THR A 49 17.85 5.85 5.58
N LEU A 50 17.60 4.78 4.81
CA LEU A 50 16.29 4.51 4.21
C LEU A 50 15.30 4.08 5.28
N LYS A 51 15.70 3.18 6.20
CA LYS A 51 14.87 2.75 7.33
C LYS A 51 14.47 3.93 8.21
N HIS A 52 15.43 4.77 8.59
CA HIS A 52 15.17 5.95 9.43
C HIS A 52 14.22 6.94 8.75
N THR A 53 14.45 7.22 7.46
CA THR A 53 13.58 8.15 6.70
C THR A 53 12.17 7.58 6.53
N ALA A 54 12.04 6.30 6.16
CA ALA A 54 10.76 5.63 6.04
C ALA A 54 10.00 5.62 7.38
N ASN A 55 10.65 5.22 8.48
CA ASN A 55 10.04 5.23 9.81
C ASN A 55 9.61 6.65 10.25
N GLY A 56 10.39 7.67 9.91
CA GLY A 56 10.01 9.07 10.15
C GLY A 56 8.74 9.45 9.40
N LEU A 57 8.63 9.09 8.12
CA LEU A 57 7.39 9.30 7.34
C LEU A 57 6.21 8.49 7.90
N LEU A 58 6.45 7.24 8.31
CA LEU A 58 5.44 6.38 8.94
C LEU A 58 4.91 7.00 10.23
N GLY A 59 5.77 7.57 11.07
CA GLY A 59 5.37 8.28 12.29
C GLY A 59 4.50 9.52 12.03
N HIS A 60 4.56 10.09 10.82
CA HIS A 60 3.78 11.24 10.39
C HIS A 60 2.71 10.89 9.34
N LEU A 61 2.34 9.61 9.19
CA LEU A 61 1.38 9.17 8.17
C LEU A 61 0.04 9.88 8.26
N SER A 62 -0.43 10.22 9.46
CA SER A 62 -1.69 10.97 9.64
C SER A 62 -1.68 12.28 8.86
N LEU A 63 -0.55 13.00 8.81
CA LEU A 63 -0.40 14.22 8.02
C LEU A 63 -0.46 13.94 6.51
N LEU A 64 0.11 12.81 6.08
CA LEU A 64 0.11 12.39 4.68
C LEU A 64 -1.29 11.95 4.19
N PHE A 65 -2.17 11.54 5.10
CA PHE A 65 -3.56 11.20 4.78
C PHE A 65 -4.52 12.39 4.77
N VAL A 66 -4.13 13.55 5.32
CA VAL A 66 -4.99 14.76 5.33
C VAL A 66 -5.48 15.14 3.93
N PRO A 67 -4.63 15.23 2.88
CA PRO A 67 -5.08 15.61 1.54
C PRO A 67 -6.08 14.61 0.93
N ALA A 68 -5.88 13.31 1.19
CA ALA A 68 -6.80 12.28 0.74
C ALA A 68 -8.17 12.41 1.44
N GLY A 69 -8.15 12.66 2.76
CA GLY A 69 -9.36 12.86 3.55
C GLY A 69 -10.15 14.11 3.15
N THR A 70 -9.48 15.25 2.95
CA THR A 70 -10.14 16.48 2.51
C THR A 70 -10.72 16.37 1.10
N GLY A 71 -10.08 15.59 0.22
CA GLY A 71 -10.63 15.27 -1.10
C GLY A 71 -11.95 14.48 -1.04
N ILE A 72 -12.08 13.55 -0.09
CA ILE A 72 -13.33 12.80 0.13
C ILE A 72 -14.43 13.74 0.66
N MET A 73 -14.09 14.71 1.52
CA MET A 73 -15.05 15.67 2.08
C MET A 73 -15.73 16.53 1.01
N LEU A 74 -15.13 16.71 -0.18
CA LEU A 74 -15.79 17.37 -1.32
C LEU A 74 -17.05 16.62 -1.80
N HIS A 75 -17.19 15.34 -1.46
CA HIS A 75 -18.34 14.49 -1.77
C HIS A 75 -19.07 14.04 -0.50
N ALA A 76 -19.01 14.85 0.56
CA ALA A 76 -19.58 14.51 1.88
C ALA A 76 -21.07 14.14 1.84
N GLU A 77 -21.86 14.79 0.99
CA GLU A 77 -23.30 14.49 0.83
C GLU A 77 -23.54 13.06 0.31
N ARG A 78 -22.71 12.56 -0.62
CA ARG A 78 -22.79 11.17 -1.07
C ARG A 78 -22.35 10.20 0.02
N LEU A 79 -21.33 10.58 0.78
CA LEU A 79 -20.84 9.78 1.91
C LEU A 79 -21.92 9.66 2.99
N GLU A 80 -22.65 10.73 3.28
CA GLU A 80 -23.76 10.74 4.25
C GLU A 80 -24.95 9.90 3.78
N ASN A 81 -25.27 9.90 2.48
CA ASN A 81 -26.37 9.08 1.96
C ASN A 81 -26.03 7.58 1.91
N GLU A 82 -24.77 7.24 1.62
CA GLU A 82 -24.31 5.86 1.38
C GLU A 82 -23.41 5.31 2.51
N TRP A 83 -23.38 5.95 3.68
CA TRP A 83 -22.47 5.58 4.78
C TRP A 83 -22.65 4.13 5.23
N LEU A 84 -23.90 3.65 5.26
CA LEU A 84 -24.22 2.31 5.75
C LEU A 84 -23.78 1.22 4.75
N PRO A 85 -24.11 1.30 3.44
CA PRO A 85 -23.53 0.43 2.43
C PRO A 85 -22.00 0.46 2.39
N LEU A 86 -21.39 1.65 2.51
CA LEU A 86 -19.93 1.80 2.52
C LEU A 86 -19.30 1.12 3.73
N LEU A 87 -19.85 1.33 4.93
CA LEU A 87 -19.35 0.71 6.16
C LEU A 87 -19.50 -0.81 6.10
N ALA A 88 -20.65 -1.30 5.64
CA ALA A 88 -20.87 -2.73 5.44
C ALA A 88 -19.86 -3.32 4.43
N ALA A 89 -19.67 -2.68 3.27
CA ALA A 89 -18.70 -3.11 2.27
C ALA A 89 -17.27 -3.13 2.82
N LEU A 90 -16.86 -2.10 3.57
CA LEU A 90 -15.53 -2.03 4.20
C LEU A 90 -15.32 -3.14 5.22
N VAL A 91 -16.24 -3.31 6.17
CA VAL A 91 -16.11 -4.30 7.25
C VAL A 91 -16.16 -5.72 6.69
N VAL A 92 -17.16 -6.02 5.85
CA VAL A 92 -17.33 -7.37 5.28
C VAL A 92 -16.18 -7.71 4.36
N SER A 93 -15.77 -6.82 3.44
CA SER A 93 -14.64 -7.11 2.54
C SER A 93 -13.32 -7.30 3.30
N THR A 94 -13.08 -6.52 4.36
CA THR A 94 -11.89 -6.67 5.20
C THR A 94 -11.89 -8.01 5.92
N LEU A 95 -12.99 -8.38 6.57
CA LEU A 95 -13.12 -9.65 7.28
C LEU A 95 -12.99 -10.85 6.34
N VAL A 96 -13.63 -10.79 5.17
CA VAL A 96 -13.54 -11.84 4.14
C VAL A 96 -12.11 -11.96 3.63
N THR A 97 -11.45 -10.84 3.31
CA THR A 97 -10.07 -10.84 2.82
C THR A 97 -9.13 -11.46 3.87
N LEU A 98 -9.25 -11.06 5.14
CA LEU A 98 -8.45 -11.63 6.23
C LEU A 98 -8.72 -13.13 6.41
N ALA A 99 -9.98 -13.56 6.41
CA ALA A 99 -10.35 -14.96 6.54
C ALA A 99 -9.80 -15.81 5.39
N VAL A 100 -9.93 -15.34 4.15
CA VAL A 100 -9.40 -16.01 2.96
C VAL A 100 -7.88 -16.07 2.98
N SER A 101 -7.19 -14.94 3.26
CA SER A 101 -5.72 -14.92 3.38
C SER A 101 -5.22 -15.87 4.46
N ALA A 102 -5.87 -15.90 5.64
CA ALA A 102 -5.53 -16.81 6.72
C ALA A 102 -5.77 -18.29 6.32
N ALA A 103 -6.90 -18.59 5.67
CA ALA A 103 -7.21 -19.94 5.21
C ALA A 103 -6.22 -20.44 4.15
N VAL A 104 -5.86 -19.59 3.17
CA VAL A 104 -4.85 -19.91 2.14
C VAL A 104 -3.49 -20.18 2.79
N LEU A 105 -3.06 -19.32 3.72
CA LEU A 105 -1.81 -19.52 4.44
C LEU A 105 -1.82 -20.82 5.25
N HIS A 106 -2.90 -21.10 5.97
CA HIS A 106 -3.07 -22.32 6.75
C HIS A 106 -3.02 -23.57 5.86
N LEU A 107 -3.67 -23.54 4.69
CA LEU A 107 -3.63 -24.65 3.73
C LEU A 107 -2.20 -24.88 3.19
N LEU A 108 -1.50 -23.82 2.81
CA LEU A 108 -0.13 -23.90 2.28
C LEU A 108 0.86 -24.43 3.32
N VAL A 109 0.76 -23.94 4.57
CA VAL A 109 1.61 -24.41 5.68
C VAL A 109 1.32 -25.88 6.00
N ARG A 110 0.04 -26.27 6.07
CA ARG A 110 -0.36 -27.67 6.32
C ARG A 110 0.13 -28.62 5.22
N ARG A 111 0.08 -28.21 3.94
CA ARG A 111 0.62 -28.99 2.82
C ARG A 111 2.15 -29.11 2.88
N ARG A 112 2.86 -28.12 3.40
CA ARG A 112 4.32 -28.18 3.57
C ARG A 112 4.74 -29.14 4.68
N GLN A 113 3.93 -29.28 5.74
CA GLN A 113 4.17 -30.22 6.85
C GLN A 113 3.82 -31.69 6.53
N GLN A 114 3.04 -31.93 5.48
CA GLN A 114 2.66 -33.28 5.01
C GLN A 114 3.60 -33.85 3.93
N LYS A 115 4.66 -33.12 3.55
CA LYS A 115 5.70 -33.65 2.67
C LYS A 115 6.77 -34.30 3.57
N PRO A 116 6.96 -35.65 3.52
CA PRO A 116 8.00 -36.33 4.29
C PRO A 116 9.40 -35.94 3.83
#